data_AF-A0A813Q1X0-F1
#
_entry.id   AF-A0A813Q1X0-F1
#
_cell.length_a   1.000
_cell.length_b   1.000
_cell.length_c   1.000
_cell.angle_alpha   90.00
_cell.angle_beta   90.00
_cell.angle_gamma   90.00
#
_symmetry.space_group_name_H-M   'P 1'
#
loop_
_entity.id
_entity.type
_entity.pdbx_description
1 polymer ?
#
loop_
_entity_poly.entity_id
_entity_poly.type
_entity_poly.pdbx_seq_one_letter_code
_entity_poly.pdbx_strand_id
1 'polypeptide(L)'
;MNFDKINIWEPLIGLNESQKNNNTALIILNRPIISSSAKLAKLWTTSSVKFTVDGGGNQLYNWAKQNKQLEKYIPNYICGDMDSVDEEMIEYYTKKGSKTVKLYHQDFNDFTKTLQFATHQCEKITRIYCLVDNGGRLDHVLGNLNTLYDECLTNTEAYLIESESITFLLKKGLNIIYLDADLIERHCGIIPLGDAAQVTTLGFKWNVFKKILKFGYFVSSSNEFDFYDSTKRKEEILKIYNYMPKEINLEKMHVLIETDQQLIFTMSIL
;
A
#
# COMPACT_ATOMS: atom_id res chain seq x y z
N MET A 1 18.53 -5.35 -22.28
CA MET A 1 18.06 -4.30 -21.35
C MET A 1 18.97 -4.40 -20.15
N ASN A 2 19.79 -3.37 -19.91
CA ASN A 2 20.44 -3.22 -18.60
C ASN A 2 19.35 -2.67 -17.67
N PHE A 3 19.23 -3.23 -16.49
CA PHE A 3 18.30 -2.72 -15.51
C PHE A 3 18.90 -1.45 -14.92
N ASP A 4 18.45 -0.29 -15.39
CA ASP A 4 18.91 0.97 -14.82
C ASP A 4 18.40 1.13 -13.37
N LYS A 5 17.38 0.36 -12.95
CA LYS A 5 16.84 0.36 -11.58
C LYS A 5 16.14 -0.95 -11.22
N ILE A 6 16.49 -1.51 -10.06
CA ILE A 6 15.82 -2.64 -9.41
C ILE A 6 15.11 -2.10 -8.16
N ASN A 7 13.84 -2.46 -7.99
CA ASN A 7 13.00 -2.06 -6.86
C ASN A 7 12.53 -3.33 -6.14
N ILE A 8 12.70 -3.39 -4.82
CA ILE A 8 12.31 -4.53 -4.00
C ILE A 8 11.09 -4.14 -3.18
N TRP A 9 10.09 -5.01 -3.12
CA TRP A 9 8.85 -4.78 -2.40
C TRP A 9 8.59 -5.95 -1.44
N GLU A 10 8.33 -5.63 -0.18
CA GLU A 10 7.91 -6.57 0.86
C GLU A 10 6.57 -6.10 1.47
N PRO A 11 5.47 -6.06 0.70
CA PRO A 11 4.21 -5.41 1.10
C PRO A 11 3.61 -5.99 2.38
N LEU A 12 3.82 -7.28 2.65
CA LEU A 12 3.20 -8.02 3.76
C LEU A 12 4.02 -8.01 5.04
N ILE A 13 5.23 -7.43 5.04
CA ILE A 13 6.13 -7.51 6.20
C ILE A 13 5.50 -6.92 7.48
N GLY A 14 4.79 -5.80 7.37
CA GLY A 14 4.09 -5.17 8.50
C GLY A 14 2.92 -5.99 9.05
N LEU A 15 2.38 -6.92 8.27
CA LEU A 15 1.36 -7.88 8.71
C LEU A 15 1.97 -9.12 9.40
N ASN A 16 3.28 -9.34 9.25
CA ASN A 16 4.01 -10.43 9.92
C ASN A 16 4.81 -9.97 11.14
N GLU A 17 5.30 -8.74 11.13
CA GLU A 17 6.14 -8.16 12.18
C GLU A 17 5.49 -8.29 13.58
N SER A 18 6.21 -8.86 14.55
CA SER A 18 5.75 -8.97 15.93
C SER A 18 6.16 -7.77 16.80
N GLN A 19 7.07 -6.93 16.29
CA GLN A 19 7.65 -5.80 17.01
C GLN A 19 7.43 -4.48 16.29
N LYS A 20 7.49 -3.40 17.06
CA LYS A 20 7.38 -2.03 16.56
C LYS A 20 8.56 -1.69 15.64
N ASN A 21 8.26 -1.14 14.48
CA ASN A 21 9.24 -0.70 13.50
C ASN A 21 9.26 0.84 13.43
N ASN A 22 10.44 1.42 13.69
CA ASN A 22 10.63 2.86 13.81
C ASN A 22 10.50 3.62 12.48
N ASN A 23 10.46 2.92 11.34
CA ASN A 23 10.31 3.51 10.01
C ASN A 23 8.93 3.28 9.38
N THR A 24 7.98 2.71 10.13
CA THR A 24 6.63 2.41 9.63
C THR A 24 5.61 3.38 10.22
N ALA A 25 4.71 3.89 9.38
CA ALA A 25 3.54 4.66 9.78
C ALA A 25 2.23 3.95 9.37
N LEU A 26 1.16 4.25 10.11
CA LEU A 26 -0.21 3.85 9.78
C LEU A 26 -1.09 5.08 9.56
N ILE A 27 -1.82 5.12 8.46
CA ILE A 27 -2.81 6.14 8.15
C ILE A 27 -4.18 5.48 8.05
N ILE A 28 -5.18 6.03 8.72
CA ILE A 28 -6.56 5.52 8.72
C ILE A 28 -7.46 6.55 8.03
N LEU A 29 -8.04 6.17 6.89
CA LEU A 29 -8.91 7.06 6.11
C LEU A 29 -10.35 7.06 6.65
N ASN A 30 -11.16 8.00 6.15
CA ASN A 30 -12.58 8.12 6.48
C ASN A 30 -13.44 7.02 5.82
N ARG A 31 -13.23 5.77 6.24
CA ARG A 31 -14.03 4.63 5.83
C ARG A 31 -14.30 3.66 6.98
N PRO A 32 -15.45 2.96 6.97
CA PRO A 32 -15.77 2.01 8.02
C PRO A 32 -14.73 0.88 8.10
N ILE A 33 -14.30 0.56 9.31
CA ILE A 33 -13.34 -0.50 9.57
C ILE A 33 -14.11 -1.83 9.67
N ILE A 34 -14.50 -2.38 8.51
CA ILE A 34 -15.47 -3.50 8.43
C ILE A 34 -14.81 -4.89 8.54
N SER A 35 -13.51 -5.01 8.29
CA SER A 35 -12.97 -6.33 7.92
C SER A 35 -11.64 -6.75 8.56
N SER A 36 -11.08 -6.02 9.52
CA SER A 36 -9.73 -6.39 9.98
C SER A 36 -9.36 -5.92 11.40
N SER A 37 -10.06 -6.41 12.41
CA SER A 37 -9.56 -6.27 13.78
C SER A 37 -8.12 -6.80 13.92
N ALA A 38 -7.79 -7.89 13.20
CA ALA A 38 -6.44 -8.44 13.16
C ALA A 38 -5.44 -7.56 12.41
N LYS A 39 -5.72 -7.14 11.16
CA LYS A 39 -4.78 -6.30 10.38
C LYS A 39 -4.58 -4.95 11.04
N LEU A 40 -5.66 -4.28 11.48
CA LEU A 40 -5.55 -3.04 12.24
C LEU A 40 -4.74 -3.25 13.52
N ALA A 41 -5.04 -4.26 14.34
CA ALA A 41 -4.29 -4.49 15.57
C ALA A 41 -2.79 -4.75 15.32
N LYS A 42 -2.47 -5.51 14.26
CA LYS A 42 -1.10 -5.83 13.85
C LYS A 42 -0.37 -4.57 13.40
N LEU A 43 -0.91 -3.87 12.40
CA LEU A 43 -0.36 -2.62 11.86
C LEU A 43 -0.26 -1.52 12.92
N TRP A 44 -1.23 -1.45 13.83
CA TRP A 44 -1.20 -0.52 14.96
C TRP A 44 -0.03 -0.81 15.90
N THR A 45 0.25 -2.08 16.18
CA THR A 45 1.33 -2.50 17.07
C THR A 45 2.70 -2.27 16.41
N THR A 46 2.81 -2.56 15.12
CA THR A 46 4.08 -2.48 14.36
C THR A 46 4.41 -1.05 13.94
N SER A 47 3.42 -0.18 13.72
CA SER A 47 3.68 1.19 13.27
C SER A 47 4.22 2.07 14.39
N SER A 48 5.21 2.90 14.07
CA SER A 48 5.80 3.85 15.03
C SER A 48 4.94 5.07 15.29
N VAL A 49 4.22 5.53 14.26
CA VAL A 49 3.39 6.72 14.25
C VAL A 49 2.07 6.42 13.53
N LYS A 50 0.97 7.01 14.02
CA LYS A 50 -0.38 6.77 13.54
C LYS A 50 -1.10 8.08 13.24
N PHE A 51 -1.77 8.11 12.09
CA PHE A 51 -2.54 9.25 11.62
C PHE A 51 -3.98 8.80 11.34
N THR A 52 -4.94 9.67 11.60
CA THR A 52 -6.29 9.57 11.05
C THR A 52 -6.50 10.71 10.07
N VAL A 53 -7.13 10.43 8.94
CA VAL A 53 -7.49 11.41 7.92
C VAL A 53 -8.92 11.86 8.17
N ASP A 54 -9.07 13.06 8.71
CA ASP A 54 -10.33 13.74 8.99
C ASP A 54 -11.36 12.79 9.61
N GLY A 55 -12.49 12.51 8.95
CA GLY A 55 -13.53 11.60 9.45
C GLY A 55 -13.05 10.17 9.76
N GLY A 56 -11.84 9.78 9.35
CA GLY A 56 -11.17 8.56 9.81
C GLY A 56 -11.00 8.51 11.33
N GLY A 57 -10.95 9.66 12.01
CA GLY A 57 -11.00 9.75 13.47
C GLY A 57 -12.31 9.18 14.03
N ASN A 58 -13.45 9.54 13.42
CA ASN A 58 -14.76 9.01 13.80
C ASN A 58 -14.82 7.49 13.60
N GLN A 59 -14.28 6.99 12.49
CA GLN A 59 -14.26 5.57 12.16
C GLN A 59 -13.45 4.76 13.18
N LEU A 60 -12.24 5.24 13.51
CA LEU A 60 -11.39 4.62 14.52
C LEU A 60 -12.06 4.60 15.89
N TYR A 61 -12.66 5.73 16.30
CA TYR A 61 -13.33 5.84 17.59
C TYR A 61 -14.51 4.88 17.71
N ASN A 62 -15.39 4.88 16.70
CA ASN A 62 -16.57 4.02 16.68
C ASN A 62 -16.19 2.54 16.73
N TRP A 63 -15.21 2.14 15.92
CA TRP A 63 -14.69 0.77 15.94
C TRP A 63 -14.08 0.41 17.31
N ALA A 64 -13.23 1.27 17.87
CA ALA A 64 -12.57 1.02 19.16
C ALA A 64 -13.58 0.99 20.32
N LYS A 65 -14.63 1.81 20.28
CA LYS A 65 -15.74 1.82 21.24
C LYS A 65 -16.53 0.51 21.19
N GLN A 66 -16.91 0.05 19.99
CA GLN A 66 -17.61 -1.22 19.79
C GLN A 66 -16.79 -2.41 20.30
N ASN A 67 -15.46 -2.36 20.15
CA ASN A 67 -14.54 -3.41 20.60
C ASN A 67 -14.04 -3.23 22.05
N LYS A 68 -14.54 -2.24 22.81
CA LYS A 68 -14.12 -1.92 24.19
C LYS A 68 -12.61 -1.67 24.33
N GLN A 69 -11.99 -1.02 23.35
CA GLN A 69 -10.54 -0.78 23.25
C GLN A 69 -10.17 0.70 23.03
N LEU A 70 -11.04 1.64 23.39
CA LEU A 70 -10.85 3.08 23.19
C LEU A 70 -9.50 3.62 23.67
N GLU A 71 -9.02 3.18 24.83
CA GLU A 71 -7.73 3.62 25.41
C GLU A 71 -6.51 3.08 24.64
N LYS A 72 -6.68 2.00 23.87
CA LYS A 72 -5.60 1.38 23.09
C LYS A 72 -5.38 2.08 21.75
N TYR A 73 -6.45 2.60 21.14
CA TYR A 73 -6.43 3.15 19.79
C TYR A 73 -6.52 4.67 19.78
N ILE A 74 -5.45 5.31 20.26
CA ILE A 74 -5.24 6.76 20.23
C ILE A 74 -4.20 7.10 19.14
N PRO A 75 -4.58 7.78 18.04
CA PRO A 75 -3.64 8.16 17.00
C PRO A 75 -2.65 9.21 17.52
N ASN A 76 -1.51 9.37 16.84
CA ASN A 76 -0.60 10.47 17.17
C ASN A 76 -1.10 11.79 16.58
N TYR A 77 -1.73 11.72 15.41
CA TYR A 77 -2.21 12.89 14.67
C TYR A 77 -3.60 12.67 14.09
N ILE A 78 -4.39 13.76 14.10
CA ILE A 78 -5.61 13.88 13.32
C ILE A 78 -5.33 14.95 12.27
N CYS A 79 -5.42 14.60 10.99
CA CYS A 79 -5.01 15.46 9.88
C CYS A 79 -6.16 15.64 8.88
N GLY A 80 -6.33 16.84 8.33
CA GLY A 80 -7.38 17.16 7.35
C GLY A 80 -7.85 18.60 7.47
N ASP A 81 -8.87 19.00 6.73
CA ASP A 81 -9.53 20.31 6.91
C ASP A 81 -10.56 20.35 8.05
N MET A 82 -10.89 19.16 8.60
CA MET A 82 -11.77 18.95 9.76
C MET A 82 -13.25 19.17 9.45
N ASP A 83 -13.69 18.89 8.22
CA ASP A 83 -15.09 19.01 7.82
C ASP A 83 -15.93 17.74 8.04
N SER A 84 -15.28 16.57 8.14
CA SER A 84 -15.93 15.27 8.30
C SER A 84 -15.74 14.64 9.67
N VAL A 85 -14.73 15.06 10.45
CA VAL A 85 -14.53 14.59 11.83
C VAL A 85 -15.43 15.36 12.81
N ASP A 86 -15.99 14.66 13.79
CA ASP A 86 -16.85 15.31 14.79
C ASP A 86 -15.99 16.06 15.82
N GLU A 87 -16.45 17.23 16.26
CA GLU A 87 -15.74 18.06 17.25
C GLU A 87 -15.50 17.30 18.57
N GLU A 88 -16.47 16.49 19.00
CA GLU A 88 -16.32 15.61 20.18
C GLU A 88 -15.15 14.62 20.01
N MET A 89 -14.94 14.10 18.79
CA MET A 89 -13.86 13.15 18.51
C MET A 89 -12.50 13.84 18.50
N ILE A 90 -12.43 15.05 17.93
CA ILE A 90 -11.22 15.89 18.03
C ILE A 90 -10.89 16.12 19.51
N GLU A 91 -11.87 16.55 20.30
CA GLU A 91 -11.67 16.82 21.73
C GLU A 91 -11.20 15.59 22.50
N TYR A 92 -11.86 14.44 22.29
CA TYR A 92 -11.52 13.18 22.94
C TYR A 92 -10.06 12.81 22.70
N TYR A 93 -9.64 12.79 21.44
CA TYR A 93 -8.29 12.41 21.06
C TYR A 93 -7.23 13.43 21.49
N THR A 94 -7.55 14.73 21.44
CA THR A 94 -6.66 15.80 21.92
C THR A 94 -6.42 15.67 23.43
N LYS A 95 -7.47 15.43 24.22
CA LYS A 95 -7.36 15.17 25.68
C LYS A 95 -6.50 13.94 25.99
N LYS A 96 -6.42 12.97 25.06
CA LYS A 96 -5.57 11.77 25.16
C LYS A 96 -4.16 11.95 24.58
N GLY A 97 -3.81 13.15 24.10
CA GLY A 97 -2.46 13.49 23.63
C GLY A 97 -2.26 13.44 22.11
N SER A 98 -3.31 13.25 21.33
CA SER A 98 -3.25 13.38 19.86
C SER A 98 -3.05 14.84 19.45
N LYS A 99 -2.36 15.09 18.35
CA LYS A 99 -2.18 16.44 17.78
C LYS A 99 -3.10 16.64 16.59
N THR A 100 -3.91 17.68 16.61
CA THR A 100 -4.75 18.07 15.48
C THR A 100 -3.98 18.97 14.52
N VAL A 101 -3.95 18.60 13.24
CA VAL A 101 -3.21 19.28 12.17
C VAL A 101 -4.20 19.67 11.08
N LYS A 102 -4.51 20.97 11.00
CA LYS A 102 -5.43 21.48 9.98
C LYS A 102 -4.70 21.73 8.66
N LEU A 103 -5.20 21.13 7.57
CA LEU A 103 -4.58 21.12 6.25
C LEU A 103 -5.54 21.75 5.23
N TYR A 104 -5.39 23.06 5.02
CA TYR A 104 -6.35 23.89 4.27
C TYR A 104 -6.18 23.90 2.75
N HIS A 105 -5.17 23.22 2.20
CA HIS A 105 -4.97 23.18 0.75
C HIS A 105 -6.15 22.49 0.05
N GLN A 106 -6.80 23.17 -0.90
CA GLN A 106 -8.00 22.68 -1.58
C GLN A 106 -7.68 21.92 -2.89
N ASP A 107 -6.44 22.02 -3.38
CA ASP A 107 -6.01 21.36 -4.62
C ASP A 107 -5.78 19.84 -4.42
N PHE A 108 -5.71 19.38 -3.16
CA PHE A 108 -5.43 18.00 -2.80
C PHE A 108 -6.46 17.47 -1.79
N ASN A 109 -6.84 16.20 -1.96
CA ASN A 109 -7.68 15.50 -0.98
C ASN A 109 -6.94 15.33 0.37
N ASP A 110 -7.67 15.10 1.46
CA ASP A 110 -7.08 14.97 2.80
C ASP A 110 -6.12 13.81 2.93
N PHE A 111 -6.28 12.75 2.14
CA PHE A 111 -5.34 11.65 2.11
C PHE A 111 -3.96 12.11 1.62
N THR A 112 -3.90 12.80 0.48
CA THR A 112 -2.65 13.33 -0.09
C THR A 112 -2.00 14.32 0.86
N LYS A 113 -2.78 15.25 1.43
CA LYS A 113 -2.28 16.23 2.42
C LYS A 113 -1.69 15.54 3.65
N THR A 114 -2.38 14.53 4.17
CA THR A 114 -1.91 13.77 5.33
C THR A 114 -0.66 12.96 5.01
N LEU A 115 -0.58 12.37 3.82
CA LEU A 115 0.57 11.60 3.35
C LEU A 115 1.82 12.49 3.21
N GLN A 116 1.66 13.66 2.57
CA GLN A 116 2.71 14.66 2.47
C GLN A 116 3.14 15.13 3.86
N PHE A 117 2.20 15.43 4.77
CA PHE A 117 2.54 15.79 6.14
C PHE A 117 3.32 14.68 6.87
N ALA A 118 2.89 13.43 6.75
CA ALA A 118 3.53 12.29 7.40
C ALA A 118 4.97 12.07 6.91
N THR A 119 5.20 12.17 5.61
CA THR A 119 6.55 12.02 5.00
C THR A 119 7.47 13.17 5.39
N HIS A 120 6.96 14.41 5.46
CA HIS A 120 7.77 15.59 5.83
C HIS A 120 8.07 15.67 7.33
N GLN A 121 7.09 15.37 8.20
CA GLN A 121 7.30 15.45 9.65
C GLN A 121 8.14 14.31 10.21
N CYS A 122 8.14 13.17 9.53
CA CYS A 122 8.76 11.97 10.04
C CYS A 122 9.77 11.43 9.01
N GLU A 123 10.91 12.11 8.86
CA GLU A 123 11.97 11.75 7.89
C GLU A 123 12.47 10.30 7.99
N LYS A 124 12.28 9.65 9.16
CA LYS A 124 12.64 8.24 9.36
C LYS A 124 11.65 7.25 8.74
N ILE A 125 10.47 7.71 8.29
CA ILE A 125 9.42 6.85 7.76
C ILE A 125 9.70 6.51 6.31
N THR A 126 10.01 5.25 6.09
CA THR A 126 10.23 4.68 4.75
C THR A 126 9.06 3.81 4.30
N ARG A 127 8.09 3.54 5.18
CA ARG A 127 6.93 2.69 4.89
C ARG A 127 5.66 3.25 5.52
N ILE A 128 4.59 3.30 4.73
CA ILE A 128 3.28 3.77 5.17
C ILE A 128 2.23 2.74 4.76
N TYR A 129 1.47 2.27 5.76
CA TYR A 129 0.27 1.48 5.53
C TYR A 129 -0.96 2.38 5.66
N CYS A 130 -1.81 2.39 4.65
CA CYS A 130 -3.02 3.19 4.61
C CYS A 130 -4.22 2.25 4.66
N LEU A 131 -4.98 2.24 5.75
CA LEU A 131 -6.25 1.54 5.81
C LEU A 131 -7.27 2.34 5.01
N VAL A 132 -7.72 1.75 3.91
CA VAL A 132 -8.71 2.33 3.00
C VAL A 132 -9.85 1.34 2.78
N ASP A 133 -10.92 1.84 2.18
CA ASP A 133 -11.97 1.02 1.58
C ASP A 133 -12.30 1.66 0.24
N ASN A 134 -12.03 0.94 -0.85
CA ASN A 134 -12.36 1.41 -2.19
C ASN A 134 -13.84 1.17 -2.57
N GLY A 135 -14.69 0.86 -1.59
CA GLY A 135 -16.14 0.94 -1.71
C GLY A 135 -16.67 2.38 -1.78
N GLY A 136 -17.82 2.54 -2.44
CA GLY A 136 -18.58 3.80 -2.49
C GLY A 136 -18.23 4.69 -3.69
N ARG A 137 -17.83 5.94 -3.43
CA ARG A 137 -17.58 6.97 -4.45
C ARG A 137 -16.36 6.62 -5.31
N LEU A 138 -16.58 6.30 -6.58
CA LEU A 138 -15.52 5.94 -7.53
C LEU A 138 -14.46 7.04 -7.67
N ASP A 139 -14.85 8.30 -7.64
CA ASP A 139 -13.92 9.43 -7.71
C ASP A 139 -12.98 9.48 -6.49
N HIS A 140 -13.43 9.05 -5.31
CA HIS A 140 -12.55 8.92 -4.13
C HIS A 140 -11.57 7.75 -4.30
N VAL A 141 -12.02 6.63 -4.87
CA VAL A 141 -11.15 5.47 -5.16
C VAL A 141 -10.01 5.89 -6.09
N LEU A 142 -10.36 6.54 -7.21
CA LEU A 142 -9.39 7.04 -8.16
C LEU A 142 -8.51 8.14 -7.55
N GLY A 143 -9.06 8.98 -6.67
CA GLY A 143 -8.29 9.96 -5.89
C GLY A 143 -7.24 9.30 -5.00
N ASN A 144 -7.58 8.21 -4.30
CA ASN A 144 -6.63 7.46 -3.47
C ASN A 144 -5.53 6.80 -4.31
N LEU A 145 -5.88 6.25 -5.47
CA LEU A 145 -4.89 5.69 -6.40
C LEU A 145 -3.97 6.78 -6.96
N ASN A 146 -4.52 7.95 -7.29
CA ASN A 146 -3.73 9.09 -7.74
C ASN A 146 -2.74 9.57 -6.67
N THR A 147 -3.12 9.54 -5.39
CA THR A 147 -2.22 9.89 -4.27
C THR A 147 -0.95 9.03 -4.23
N LEU A 148 -0.99 7.78 -4.72
CA LEU A 148 0.22 6.94 -4.78
C LEU A 148 1.27 7.45 -5.79
N TYR A 149 0.89 8.31 -6.73
CA TYR A 149 1.79 8.95 -7.69
C TYR A 149 2.44 10.22 -7.14
N ASP A 150 2.09 10.66 -5.93
CA ASP A 150 2.64 11.87 -5.34
C ASP A 150 4.16 11.77 -5.12
N GLU A 151 4.88 12.85 -5.44
CA GLU A 151 6.35 12.89 -5.37
C GLU A 151 6.90 12.73 -3.96
N CYS A 152 6.10 12.99 -2.91
CA CYS A 152 6.51 12.76 -1.53
C CYS A 152 6.87 11.28 -1.25
N LEU A 153 6.40 10.35 -2.08
CA LEU A 153 6.69 8.92 -1.99
C LEU A 153 7.98 8.50 -2.71
N THR A 154 8.80 9.43 -3.18
CA THR A 154 10.06 9.10 -3.89
C THR A 154 10.93 8.12 -3.08
N ASN A 155 11.05 8.34 -1.77
CA ASN A 155 11.85 7.55 -0.82
C ASN A 155 11.00 6.76 0.20
N THR A 156 9.69 6.71 0.02
CA THR A 156 8.75 6.10 0.97
C THR A 156 7.79 5.18 0.23
N GLU A 157 7.64 3.95 0.71
CA GLU A 157 6.68 3.00 0.18
C GLU A 157 5.31 3.24 0.82
N ALA A 158 4.25 3.32 0.00
CA ALA A 158 2.88 3.40 0.49
C ALA A 158 2.06 2.21 -0.01
N TYR A 159 1.35 1.59 0.92
CA TYR A 159 0.50 0.43 0.67
C TYR A 159 -0.93 0.74 1.11
N LEU A 160 -1.87 0.75 0.16
CA LEU A 160 -3.29 0.82 0.45
C LEU A 160 -3.77 -0.58 0.84
N ILE A 161 -4.26 -0.73 2.06
CA ILE A 161 -4.78 -1.99 2.59
C ILE A 161 -6.29 -1.86 2.72
N GLU A 162 -6.99 -2.73 2.02
CA GLU A 162 -8.43 -2.92 2.10
C GLU A 162 -8.78 -4.17 2.93
N SER A 163 -10.06 -4.53 2.95
CA SER A 163 -10.55 -5.75 3.59
C SER A 163 -9.86 -7.00 3.07
N GLU A 164 -9.72 -7.12 1.74
CA GLU A 164 -9.31 -8.34 1.04
C GLU A 164 -8.18 -8.10 0.04
N SER A 165 -7.63 -6.88 -0.01
CA SER A 165 -6.59 -6.54 -1.00
C SER A 165 -5.54 -5.60 -0.43
N ILE A 166 -4.38 -5.60 -1.07
CA ILE A 166 -3.32 -4.61 -0.89
C ILE A 166 -2.90 -4.06 -2.25
N THR A 167 -2.77 -2.74 -2.35
CA THR A 167 -2.50 -2.02 -3.59
C THR A 167 -1.35 -1.03 -3.40
N PHE A 168 -0.42 -0.96 -4.35
CA PHE A 168 0.72 -0.03 -4.31
C PHE A 168 1.23 0.30 -5.73
N LEU A 169 2.08 1.32 -5.83
CA LEU A 169 2.61 1.82 -7.09
C LEU A 169 4.01 1.26 -7.38
N LEU A 170 4.12 0.45 -8.43
CA LEU A 170 5.40 -0.03 -8.95
C LEU A 170 6.16 1.10 -9.62
N LYS A 171 7.49 1.08 -9.47
CA LYS A 171 8.40 2.03 -10.09
C LYS A 171 8.83 1.52 -11.46
N LYS A 172 9.25 2.42 -12.34
CA LYS A 172 9.95 2.06 -13.58
C LYS A 172 11.17 1.18 -13.29
N GLY A 173 11.42 0.19 -14.15
CA GLY A 173 12.51 -0.78 -14.04
C GLY A 173 12.00 -2.16 -13.63
N LEU A 174 12.87 -2.97 -13.02
CA LEU A 174 12.51 -4.28 -12.48
C LEU A 174 11.96 -4.14 -11.08
N ASN A 175 10.79 -4.71 -10.84
CA ASN A 175 10.17 -4.80 -9.52
C ASN A 175 10.19 -6.27 -9.08
N ILE A 176 10.81 -6.53 -7.93
CA ILE A 176 10.84 -7.83 -7.26
C ILE A 176 9.87 -7.72 -6.08
N ILE A 177 8.76 -8.44 -6.14
CA ILE A 177 7.77 -8.44 -5.06
C ILE A 177 7.88 -9.76 -4.33
N TYR A 178 8.31 -9.72 -3.07
CA TYR A 178 8.32 -10.89 -2.20
C TYR A 178 6.94 -11.09 -1.59
N LEU A 179 6.50 -12.34 -1.60
CA LEU A 179 5.18 -12.78 -1.18
C LEU A 179 5.30 -13.67 0.05
N ASP A 180 4.21 -13.74 0.80
CA ASP A 180 4.02 -14.70 1.87
C ASP A 180 2.82 -15.57 1.53
N ALA A 181 3.08 -16.86 1.29
CA ALA A 181 2.07 -17.82 0.89
C ALA A 181 0.96 -18.00 1.94
N ASP A 182 1.23 -17.68 3.21
CA ASP A 182 0.28 -17.80 4.31
C ASP A 182 -0.63 -16.58 4.44
N LEU A 183 -0.41 -15.52 3.67
CA LEU A 183 -1.17 -14.26 3.73
C LEU A 183 -1.78 -13.83 2.41
N ILE A 184 -1.32 -14.38 1.28
CA ILE A 184 -1.86 -14.06 -0.04
C ILE A 184 -3.04 -14.95 -0.38
N GLU A 185 -3.96 -14.37 -1.14
CA GLU A 185 -4.99 -15.09 -1.85
C GLU A 185 -4.58 -15.28 -3.32
N ARG A 186 -5.38 -16.08 -4.04
CA ARG A 186 -5.03 -16.53 -5.40
C ARG A 186 -4.86 -15.38 -6.41
N HIS A 187 -5.60 -14.28 -6.26
CA HIS A 187 -5.79 -13.28 -7.31
C HIS A 187 -4.90 -12.04 -7.18
N CYS A 188 -4.49 -11.49 -8.33
CA CYS A 188 -3.77 -10.23 -8.43
C CYS A 188 -4.06 -9.51 -9.76
N GLY A 189 -3.55 -8.27 -9.87
CA GLY A 189 -3.68 -7.47 -11.07
C GLY A 189 -2.56 -6.44 -11.25
N ILE A 190 -2.34 -6.07 -12.50
CA ILE A 190 -1.36 -5.07 -12.95
C ILE A 190 -2.09 -4.05 -13.83
N ILE A 191 -2.18 -2.81 -13.37
CA ILE A 191 -3.09 -1.80 -13.89
C ILE A 191 -2.29 -0.57 -14.37
N PRO A 192 -2.33 -0.26 -15.68
CA PRO A 192 -1.65 0.90 -16.28
C PRO A 192 -2.53 2.16 -16.14
N LEU A 193 -2.72 2.65 -14.92
CA LEU A 193 -3.65 3.76 -14.64
C LEU A 193 -3.20 5.10 -15.24
N GLY A 194 -1.89 5.38 -15.21
CA GLY A 194 -1.31 6.57 -15.84
C GLY A 194 -1.14 6.38 -17.34
N ASP A 195 0.04 5.94 -17.76
CA ASP A 195 0.40 5.75 -19.17
C ASP A 195 0.37 4.28 -19.60
N ALA A 196 0.33 4.07 -20.92
CA ALA A 196 0.56 2.76 -21.50
C ALA A 196 1.99 2.28 -21.19
N ALA A 197 2.14 1.02 -20.79
CA ALA A 197 3.41 0.46 -20.35
C ALA A 197 3.76 -0.81 -21.12
N GLN A 198 5.03 -0.99 -21.46
CA GLN A 198 5.56 -2.27 -21.92
C GLN A 198 6.01 -3.10 -20.73
N VAL A 199 5.43 -4.29 -20.58
CA VAL A 199 5.60 -5.12 -19.37
C VAL A 199 6.09 -6.52 -19.72
N THR A 200 7.04 -7.00 -18.90
CA THR A 200 7.45 -8.41 -18.83
C THR A 200 7.23 -8.90 -17.41
N THR A 201 6.63 -10.07 -17.23
CA THR A 201 6.36 -10.65 -15.91
C THR A 201 6.86 -12.08 -15.77
N LEU A 202 7.21 -12.46 -14.53
CA LEU A 202 7.49 -13.84 -14.13
C LEU A 202 6.83 -14.17 -12.79
N GLY A 203 6.40 -15.42 -12.65
CA GLY A 203 5.76 -15.93 -11.43
C GLY A 203 4.26 -15.74 -11.35
N PHE A 204 3.62 -15.33 -12.45
CA PHE A 204 2.18 -15.31 -12.59
C PHE A 204 1.70 -16.47 -13.46
N LYS A 205 0.47 -16.91 -13.26
CA LYS A 205 -0.20 -17.90 -14.11
C LYS A 205 -0.31 -17.41 -15.56
N TRP A 206 -0.59 -16.13 -15.73
CA TRP A 206 -0.60 -15.47 -17.04
C TRP A 206 0.54 -14.45 -17.12
N ASN A 207 1.77 -14.96 -17.31
CA ASN A 207 2.92 -14.13 -17.59
C ASN A 207 2.80 -13.44 -18.97
N VAL A 208 3.39 -12.25 -19.08
CA VAL A 208 3.48 -11.52 -20.34
C VAL A 208 4.94 -11.22 -20.66
N PHE A 209 5.29 -11.13 -21.94
CA PHE A 209 6.64 -10.81 -22.38
C PHE A 209 6.60 -9.62 -23.34
N LYS A 210 7.19 -8.49 -22.93
CA LYS A 210 7.19 -7.21 -23.67
C LYS A 210 5.81 -6.81 -24.19
N LYS A 211 4.75 -7.07 -23.41
CA LYS A 211 3.37 -6.78 -23.81
C LYS A 211 2.98 -5.37 -23.41
N ILE A 212 2.22 -4.68 -24.27
CA ILE A 212 1.67 -3.37 -23.94
C ILE A 212 0.43 -3.54 -23.05
N LEU A 213 0.48 -2.95 -21.86
CA LEU A 213 -0.66 -2.76 -20.96
C LEU A 213 -1.19 -1.34 -21.16
N LYS A 214 -2.49 -1.22 -21.43
CA LYS A 214 -3.19 0.07 -21.62
C LYS A 214 -4.71 -0.12 -21.43
N PHE A 215 -5.37 0.83 -20.77
CA PHE A 215 -6.84 0.88 -20.75
C PHE A 215 -7.44 0.92 -22.17
N GLY A 216 -8.51 0.17 -22.38
CA GLY A 216 -9.12 -0.04 -23.71
C GLY A 216 -8.37 -1.03 -24.61
N TYR A 217 -7.27 -1.63 -24.13
CA TYR A 217 -6.55 -2.67 -24.84
C TYR A 217 -6.31 -3.90 -23.95
N PHE A 218 -5.32 -3.84 -23.07
CA PHE A 218 -4.97 -4.96 -22.20
C PHE A 218 -4.66 -4.45 -20.80
N VAL A 219 -5.39 -4.97 -19.82
CA VAL A 219 -5.17 -4.77 -18.39
C VAL A 219 -5.07 -6.17 -17.79
N SER A 220 -4.07 -6.42 -16.95
CA SER A 220 -3.96 -7.71 -16.27
C SER A 220 -4.88 -7.68 -15.06
N SER A 221 -6.13 -8.09 -15.23
CA SER A 221 -7.11 -8.27 -14.15
C SER A 221 -7.38 -9.76 -13.94
N SER A 222 -7.67 -10.16 -12.70
CA SER A 222 -7.91 -11.56 -12.33
C SER A 222 -6.75 -12.49 -12.69
N ASN A 223 -5.51 -11.97 -12.66
CA ASN A 223 -4.31 -12.78 -12.76
C ASN A 223 -4.15 -13.60 -11.46
N GLU A 224 -3.25 -14.56 -11.47
CA GLU A 224 -2.99 -15.43 -10.33
C GLU A 224 -1.49 -15.66 -10.18
N PHE A 225 -1.06 -16.01 -8.98
CA PHE A 225 0.31 -16.45 -8.76
C PHE A 225 0.52 -17.87 -9.30
N ASP A 226 1.64 -18.11 -9.99
CA ASP A 226 2.05 -19.46 -10.39
C ASP A 226 2.63 -20.21 -9.18
N PHE A 227 2.66 -21.54 -9.26
CA PHE A 227 3.36 -22.36 -8.26
C PHE A 227 4.83 -21.95 -8.18
N TYR A 228 5.34 -21.83 -6.95
CA TYR A 228 6.70 -21.37 -6.72
C TYR A 228 7.70 -22.54 -6.72
N ASP A 229 8.50 -22.63 -7.78
CA ASP A 229 9.65 -23.52 -7.89
C ASP A 229 10.91 -22.69 -8.14
N SER A 230 11.88 -22.76 -7.22
CA SER A 230 13.10 -21.95 -7.25
C SER A 230 14.04 -22.31 -8.41
N THR A 231 14.07 -23.57 -8.84
CA THR A 231 14.91 -24.06 -9.95
C THR A 231 14.35 -23.56 -11.26
N LYS A 232 13.05 -23.80 -11.49
CA LYS A 232 12.32 -23.28 -12.67
C LYS A 232 12.44 -21.77 -12.75
N ARG A 233 12.28 -21.06 -11.61
CA ARG A 233 12.39 -19.60 -11.55
C ARG A 233 13.77 -19.10 -11.98
N LYS A 234 14.83 -19.75 -11.51
CA LYS A 234 16.20 -19.42 -11.90
C LYS A 234 16.42 -19.55 -13.41
N GLU A 235 15.93 -20.64 -14.01
CA GLU A 235 16.04 -20.87 -15.46
C GLU A 235 15.27 -19.80 -16.26
N GLU A 236 14.06 -19.46 -15.85
CA GLU A 236 13.24 -18.43 -16.49
C GLU A 236 13.89 -17.05 -16.44
N ILE A 237 14.45 -16.67 -15.27
CA ILE A 237 15.17 -15.40 -15.10
C ILE A 237 16.37 -15.34 -16.03
N LEU A 238 17.20 -16.38 -16.04
CA LEU A 238 18.38 -16.45 -16.92
C LEU A 238 17.99 -16.40 -18.40
N LYS A 239 16.87 -17.03 -18.78
CA LYS A 239 16.37 -17.02 -20.16
C LYS A 239 15.91 -15.62 -20.60
N ILE A 240 15.27 -14.86 -19.72
CA ILE A 240 14.75 -13.53 -20.07
C ILE A 240 15.84 -12.47 -20.01
N TYR A 241 16.67 -12.50 -18.96
CA TYR A 241 17.58 -11.41 -18.63
C TYR A 241 19.05 -11.70 -18.94
N ASN A 242 19.40 -12.95 -19.29
CA ASN A 242 20.77 -13.43 -19.53
C ASN A 242 21.71 -13.34 -18.33
N TYR A 243 21.21 -13.01 -17.15
CA TYR A 243 21.95 -13.01 -15.89
C TYR A 243 20.98 -13.13 -14.70
N MET A 244 21.53 -13.37 -13.51
CA MET A 244 20.77 -13.43 -12.26
C MET A 244 21.00 -12.15 -11.44
N PRO A 245 20.00 -11.27 -11.27
CA PRO A 245 20.08 -10.15 -10.34
C PRO A 245 20.44 -10.60 -8.93
N LYS A 246 21.40 -9.93 -8.30
CA LYS A 246 21.93 -10.31 -6.97
C LYS A 246 20.91 -10.08 -5.86
N GLU A 247 19.95 -9.21 -6.11
CA GLU A 247 18.86 -8.80 -5.23
C GLU A 247 17.77 -9.86 -5.10
N ILE A 248 17.70 -10.82 -6.04
CA ILE A 248 16.69 -11.88 -6.02
C ILE A 248 17.13 -12.99 -5.09
N ASN A 249 16.34 -13.21 -4.04
CA ASN A 249 16.42 -14.36 -3.17
C ASN A 249 15.47 -15.46 -3.70
N LEU A 250 16.06 -16.51 -4.27
CA LEU A 250 15.31 -17.66 -4.81
C LEU A 250 14.67 -18.55 -3.74
N GLU A 251 15.02 -18.38 -2.45
CA GLU A 251 14.39 -19.13 -1.36
C GLU A 251 13.06 -18.51 -0.94
N LYS A 252 12.85 -17.22 -1.22
CA LYS A 252 11.59 -16.53 -0.94
C LYS A 252 10.66 -16.58 -2.15
N MET A 253 9.38 -16.89 -1.92
CA MET A 253 8.36 -16.74 -2.95
C MET A 253 8.34 -15.30 -3.46
N HIS A 254 8.41 -15.12 -4.77
CA HIS A 254 8.43 -13.80 -5.38
C HIS A 254 7.80 -13.80 -6.77
N VAL A 255 7.45 -12.61 -7.25
CA VAL A 255 7.11 -12.33 -8.64
C VAL A 255 7.95 -11.19 -9.17
N LEU A 256 8.14 -11.15 -10.48
CA LEU A 256 8.93 -10.14 -11.16
C LEU A 256 8.05 -9.38 -12.15
N ILE A 257 8.17 -8.06 -12.15
CA ILE A 257 7.50 -7.17 -13.10
C ILE A 257 8.53 -6.16 -13.60
N GLU A 258 8.98 -6.30 -14.84
CA GLU A 258 9.75 -5.27 -15.56
C GLU A 258 8.78 -4.37 -16.31
N THR A 259 8.90 -3.06 -16.13
CA THR A 259 8.04 -2.05 -16.77
C THR A 259 8.81 -0.77 -17.10
N ASP A 260 8.46 -0.13 -18.20
CA ASP A 260 9.01 1.16 -18.62
C ASP A 260 8.27 2.37 -18.05
N GLN A 261 7.08 2.16 -17.47
CA GLN A 261 6.25 3.15 -16.77
C GLN A 261 5.91 2.70 -15.34
N GLN A 262 5.42 3.61 -14.51
CA GLN A 262 4.80 3.26 -13.24
C GLN A 262 3.48 2.50 -13.45
N LEU A 263 3.19 1.53 -12.58
CA LEU A 263 2.01 0.68 -12.67
C LEU A 263 1.41 0.48 -11.30
N ILE A 264 0.08 0.44 -11.22
CA ILE A 264 -0.59 -0.01 -10.00
C ILE A 264 -0.52 -1.54 -9.96
N PHE A 265 -0.02 -2.08 -8.86
CA PHE A 265 -0.11 -3.50 -8.54
C PHE A 265 -1.11 -3.70 -7.41
N THR A 266 -1.98 -4.69 -7.56
CA THR A 266 -2.95 -5.07 -6.53
C THR A 266 -2.96 -6.58 -6.38
N MET A 267 -3.09 -7.06 -5.15
CA MET A 267 -3.21 -8.49 -4.87
C MET A 267 -4.18 -8.74 -3.72
N SER A 268 -4.86 -9.88 -3.78
CA SER A 268 -5.76 -10.31 -2.72
C SER A 268 -4.95 -10.84 -1.53
N ILE A 269 -5.42 -10.56 -0.32
CA ILE A 269 -4.81 -10.98 0.95
C ILE A 269 -5.88 -11.49 1.92
N LEU A 270 -5.49 -12.42 2.79
CA LEU A 270 -6.30 -12.89 3.92
C LEU A 270 -6.53 -11.78 4.93
#